data_AF-C7GND3-F1
#
_entry.id   AF-C7GND3-F1
#
_cell.length_a   1.000
_cell.length_b   1.000
_cell.length_c   1.000
_cell.angle_alpha   90.00
_cell.angle_beta   90.00
_cell.angle_gamma   90.00
#
_symmetry.space_group_name_H-M   'P 1'
#
loop_
_entity.id
_entity.type
_entity.pdbx_description
1 polymer ?
#
loop_
_entity_poly.entity_id
_entity_poly.type
_entity_poly.pdbx_seq_one_letter_code
_entity_poly.pdbx_strand_id
1 'polypeptide(L)'
;MSFIPIVCGMKSFDSSYDTVPGHQNLYCPNCHNYSVGPIKRKEFFTIWFIPLVPVFWGKQLHCPICNWRQDFKNDEQLNKVIQEQQNLRQKQPN
;
A
#
# COMPACT_ATOMS: atom_id res chain seq x y z
N MET A 1 21.36 -39.30 2.31
CA MET A 1 20.69 -38.11 2.86
C MET A 1 20.36 -37.19 1.70
N SER A 2 19.19 -37.31 1.07
CA SER A 2 18.80 -36.41 -0.01
C SER A 2 18.38 -35.07 0.58
N PHE A 3 19.23 -34.05 0.42
CA PHE A 3 18.89 -32.66 0.69
C PHE A 3 18.17 -32.13 -0.56
N ILE A 4 16.84 -32.06 -0.50
CA ILE A 4 16.05 -31.36 -1.52
C ILE A 4 16.09 -29.87 -1.13
N PRO A 5 16.70 -28.97 -1.91
CA PRO A 5 16.62 -27.55 -1.61
C PRO A 5 15.17 -27.10 -1.80
N ILE A 6 14.44 -26.94 -0.70
CA ILE A 6 13.13 -26.31 -0.72
C ILE A 6 13.37 -24.81 -0.90
N VAL A 7 13.22 -24.31 -2.12
CA VAL A 7 13.23 -22.88 -2.39
C VAL A 7 11.87 -22.32 -1.95
N CYS A 8 11.83 -21.70 -0.77
CA CYS A 8 10.65 -21.00 -0.26
C CYS A 8 10.89 -19.49 -0.19
N GLY A 9 9.82 -18.70 -0.37
CA GLY A 9 9.89 -17.24 -0.33
C GLY A 9 8.52 -16.59 -0.17
N MET A 10 8.49 -15.27 -0.13
CA MET A 10 7.26 -14.47 -0.10
C MET A 10 7.22 -13.56 -1.33
N LYS A 11 6.08 -13.54 -2.03
CA LYS A 11 5.86 -12.67 -3.18
C LYS A 11 4.73 -11.69 -2.88
N SER A 12 5.05 -10.40 -3.00
CA SER A 12 4.07 -9.30 -2.91
C SER A 12 3.50 -9.01 -4.29
N PHE A 13 2.18 -8.90 -4.37
CA PHE A 13 1.45 -8.43 -5.53
C PHE A 13 0.69 -7.17 -5.12
N ASP A 14 1.15 -6.04 -5.63
CA ASP A 14 0.56 -4.74 -5.37
C ASP A 14 -0.26 -4.33 -6.61
N SER A 15 -1.54 -4.01 -6.40
CA SER A 15 -2.43 -3.50 -7.47
C SER A 15 -3.04 -2.19 -7.02
N SER A 16 -3.25 -1.24 -7.94
CA SER A 16 -3.87 0.05 -7.62
C SER A 16 -5.26 -0.16 -6.99
N TYR A 17 -5.52 0.52 -5.87
CA TYR A 17 -6.78 0.38 -5.13
C TYR A 17 -7.95 1.00 -5.88
N ASP A 18 -7.74 2.23 -6.37
CA ASP A 18 -8.71 3.04 -7.09
C ASP A 18 -8.00 4.02 -8.03
N THR A 19 -8.66 4.40 -9.12
CA THR A 19 -8.18 5.37 -10.13
C THR A 19 -8.81 6.76 -9.95
N VAL A 20 -9.60 6.96 -8.89
CA VAL A 20 -10.19 8.27 -8.59
C VAL A 20 -9.09 9.30 -8.32
N PRO A 21 -9.05 10.44 -9.05
CA PRO A 21 -7.96 11.42 -8.95
C PRO A 21 -7.86 12.09 -7.57
N GLY A 22 -8.95 12.10 -6.78
CA GLY A 22 -8.96 12.62 -5.41
C GLY A 22 -8.30 11.72 -4.37
N HIS A 23 -8.12 10.43 -4.69
CA HIS A 23 -7.48 9.45 -3.80
C HIS A 23 -5.96 9.35 -4.05
N GLN A 24 -5.46 10.01 -5.09
CA GLN A 24 -4.05 10.01 -5.48
C GLN A 24 -3.36 11.30 -4.99
N ASN A 25 -2.04 11.25 -4.83
CA ASN A 25 -1.21 12.39 -4.39
C ASN A 25 -1.51 12.87 -2.97
N LEU A 26 -1.67 11.92 -2.04
CA LEU A 26 -1.74 12.20 -0.61
C LEU A 26 -0.34 12.57 -0.08
N TYR A 27 -0.33 13.36 0.99
CA TYR A 27 0.86 13.81 1.68
C TYR A 27 1.47 12.67 2.50
N CYS A 28 2.76 12.42 2.27
CA CYS A 28 3.55 11.49 3.06
C CYS A 28 4.14 12.17 4.30
N PRO A 29 3.98 11.59 5.51
CA PRO A 29 4.59 12.14 6.72
C PRO A 29 6.13 11.98 6.76
N ASN A 30 6.71 11.09 5.93
CA ASN A 30 8.14 10.78 5.95
C ASN A 30 8.93 11.59 4.92
N CYS A 31 8.47 11.65 3.67
CA CYS A 31 9.16 12.41 2.60
C CYS A 31 8.55 13.80 2.33
N HIS A 32 7.48 14.17 3.02
CA HIS A 32 6.78 15.46 2.88
C HIS A 32 6.32 15.78 1.44
N ASN A 33 6.20 14.77 0.57
CA ASN A 33 5.73 14.92 -0.81
C ASN A 33 4.31 14.37 -0.99
N TYR A 34 3.59 14.91 -1.98
CA TYR A 34 2.24 14.54 -2.38
C TYR A 34 2.28 13.45 -3.45
N SER A 35 2.68 12.24 -3.07
CA SER A 35 2.80 11.12 -4.02
C SER A 35 2.25 9.81 -3.46
N VAL A 36 1.60 9.85 -2.29
CA VAL A 36 1.00 8.67 -1.67
C VAL A 36 -0.30 8.31 -2.37
N GLY A 37 -0.52 7.03 -2.61
CA GLY A 37 -1.76 6.52 -3.19
C GLY A 37 -2.20 5.21 -2.54
N PRO A 38 -3.50 4.88 -2.59
CA PRO A 38 -4.02 3.62 -2.07
C PRO A 38 -3.71 2.47 -3.03
N ILE A 39 -3.24 1.36 -2.47
CA ILE A 39 -2.95 0.09 -3.14
C ILE A 39 -3.64 -1.07 -2.41
N LYS A 40 -4.02 -2.11 -3.16
CA LYS A 40 -4.39 -3.42 -2.62
C LYS A 40 -3.13 -4.28 -2.62
N ARG A 41 -2.72 -4.72 -1.44
CA ARG A 41 -1.55 -5.58 -1.27
C ARG A 41 -1.99 -7.02 -1.06
N LYS A 42 -1.36 -7.92 -1.79
CA LYS A 42 -1.53 -9.36 -1.66
C LYS A 42 -0.20 -10.05 -1.50
N GLU A 43 0.05 -10.67 -0.35
CA GLU A 43 1.27 -11.46 -0.13
C GLU A 43 0.94 -12.95 -0.19
N PHE A 44 1.76 -13.68 -0.94
CA PHE A 44 1.66 -15.13 -1.06
C PHE A 44 2.98 -15.77 -0.63
N PHE A 45 2.88 -16.86 0.13
CA PHE A 45 3.98 -17.76 0.36
C PHE A 45 4.17 -18.63 -0.89
N THR A 46 5.38 -18.56 -1.44
CA THR A 46 5.76 -19.28 -2.64
C THR A 46 6.68 -20.45 -2.28
N ILE A 47 6.38 -21.64 -2.78
CA ILE A 47 7.28 -22.79 -2.76
C ILE A 47 7.62 -23.11 -4.22
N TRP A 48 8.90 -23.26 -4.55
CA TRP A 48 9.35 -23.56 -5.91
C TRP A 48 8.74 -22.60 -6.96
N PHE A 49 8.72 -21.30 -6.63
CA PHE A 49 8.19 -20.23 -7.49
C PHE A 49 6.68 -20.26 -7.75
N ILE A 50 5.95 -21.21 -7.15
CA ILE A 50 4.48 -21.29 -7.24
C ILE A 50 3.89 -20.64 -5.98
N PRO A 51 3.05 -19.59 -6.10
CA PRO A 51 2.34 -19.00 -4.97
C PRO A 51 1.23 -19.95 -4.50
N LEU A 52 1.41 -20.57 -3.33
CA LEU A 52 0.49 -21.60 -2.83
C LEU A 52 -0.48 -21.06 -1.78
N VAL A 53 0.01 -20.27 -0.82
CA VAL A 53 -0.78 -19.85 0.35
C VAL A 53 -0.83 -18.32 0.44
N PRO A 54 -2.02 -17.69 0.46
CA PRO A 54 -2.13 -16.26 0.75
C PRO A 54 -1.82 -16.01 2.24
N VAL A 55 -0.84 -15.16 2.52
CA VAL A 55 -0.44 -14.78 3.88
C VAL A 55 -1.12 -13.49 4.30
N PHE A 56 -1.27 -12.54 3.36
CA PHE A 56 -1.83 -11.24 3.66
C PHE A 56 -2.69 -10.71 2.51
N TRP A 57 -3.87 -10.23 2.84
CA TRP A 57 -4.73 -9.44 1.96
C TRP A 57 -5.21 -8.20 2.70
N GLY A 58 -4.82 -7.04 2.19
CA GLY A 58 -5.14 -5.77 2.83
C GLY A 58 -5.13 -4.61 1.85
N LYS A 59 -5.68 -3.49 2.32
CA LYS A 59 -5.65 -2.20 1.65
C LYS A 59 -4.64 -1.32 2.38
N GLN A 60 -3.74 -0.69 1.64
CA GLN A 60 -2.64 0.10 2.19
C GLN A 60 -2.50 1.40 1.42
N LEU A 61 -2.16 2.49 2.12
CA LEU A 61 -1.57 3.66 1.50
C LEU A 61 -0.09 3.38 1.28
N HIS A 62 0.43 3.68 0.09
CA HIS A 62 1.82 3.46 -0.26
C HIS A 62 2.43 4.72 -0.85
N CYS A 63 3.61 5.08 -0.35
CA CYS A 63 4.46 6.09 -0.95
C CYS A 63 5.49 5.42 -1.88
N PRO A 64 5.48 5.71 -3.19
CA PRO A 64 6.47 5.15 -4.11
C PRO A 64 7.90 5.67 -3.89
N ILE A 65 8.06 6.79 -3.18
CA ILE A 65 9.36 7.47 -2.99
C ILE A 65 10.13 6.88 -1.80
N CYS A 66 9.50 6.84 -0.63
CA CYS A 66 10.15 6.38 0.61
C CYS A 66 9.67 4.99 1.07
N ASN A 67 8.80 4.34 0.28
CA ASN A 67 8.18 3.05 0.59
C ASN A 67 7.40 3.02 1.91
N TRP A 68 6.97 4.18 2.42
CA TRP A 68 6.09 4.28 3.58
C TRP A 68 4.74 3.60 3.30
N ARG A 69 4.25 2.83 4.26
CA ARG A 69 3.01 2.06 4.16
C ARG A 69 2.13 2.29 5.38
N GLN A 70 0.83 2.48 5.15
CA GLN A 70 -0.17 2.57 6.22
C GLN A 70 -1.40 1.74 5.88
N ASP A 71 -1.75 0.79 6.73
CA ASP A 71 -2.95 -0.02 6.57
C ASP A 71 -4.23 0.78 6.86
N PHE A 72 -5.27 0.54 6.06
CA PHE A 72 -6.62 1.02 6.34
C PHE A 72 -7.62 -0.11 6.13
N LYS A 73 -8.65 -0.17 6.98
CA LYS A 73 -9.63 -1.27 6.94
C LYS A 73 -10.83 -0.94 6.05
N ASN A 74 -11.36 0.27 6.20
CA ASN A 74 -12.60 0.69 5.56
C ASN A 74 -12.38 1.87 4.60
N ASP A 75 -13.23 1.95 3.58
CA ASP A 75 -13.23 3.05 2.60
C ASP A 75 -13.60 4.38 3.23
N GLU A 76 -14.43 4.35 4.27
CA GLU A 76 -14.73 5.53 5.09
C GLU A 76 -13.48 6.10 5.79
N GLN A 77 -12.58 5.23 6.27
CA GLN A 77 -11.33 5.68 6.91
C GLN A 77 -10.42 6.34 5.87
N LEU A 78 -10.34 5.75 4.67
CA LEU A 78 -9.60 6.33 3.56
C LEU A 78 -10.13 7.72 3.19
N ASN A 79 -11.45 7.85 3.03
CA ASN A 79 -12.09 9.12 2.68
C ASN A 79 -11.90 10.18 3.77
N LYS A 80 -11.94 9.81 5.05
CA LYS A 80 -11.64 10.72 6.17
C LYS A 80 -10.20 11.26 6.09
N VAL A 81 -9.22 10.38 5.89
CA VAL A 81 -7.81 10.79 5.74
C VAL A 81 -7.65 11.74 4.56
N ILE A 82 -8.24 11.41 3.40
CA ILE A 82 -8.19 12.27 2.21
C ILE A 82 -8.78 13.65 2.50
N GLN A 83 -9.96 13.70 3.12
CA GLN A 83 -10.63 14.96 3.44
C GLN A 83 -9.83 15.82 4.41
N GLU A 84 -9.25 15.21 5.45
CA GLU A 84 -8.36 15.90 6.39
C GLU A 84 -7.16 16.50 5.67
N GLN A 85 -6.54 15.76 4.77
CA GLN A 85 -5.40 16.24 4.00
C GLN A 85 -5.75 17.38 3.05
N GLN A 86 -6.93 17.31 2.41
CA GLN A 86 -7.43 18.40 1.57
C GLN A 86 -7.66 19.68 2.39
N ASN A 87 -8.26 19.55 3.58
CA ASN A 87 -8.49 20.69 4.48
C ASN A 87 -7.17 21.30 4.95
N LEU A 88 -6.16 20.47 5.27
CA LEU A 88 -4.83 20.96 5.64
C LEU A 88 -4.15 21.70 4.49
N ARG A 89 -4.27 21.17 3.26
CA ARG A 89 -3.70 21.83 2.07
C ARG A 89 -4.37 23.16 1.77
N GLN A 90 -5.68 23.30 2.00
CA GLN A 90 -6.40 24.57 1.84
C GLN A 90 -6.07 25.59 2.93
N LYS A 91 -5.74 25.12 4.15
CA LYS A 91 -5.42 25.98 5.29
C LYS A 91 -3.98 26.50 5.30
N GLN A 92 -3.08 26.00 4.45
CA GLN A 92 -1.73 26.54 4.35
C GLN A 92 -1.80 27.92 3.67
N PRO A 93 -1.57 29.03 4.40
CA PRO A 93 -1.47 30.34 3.77
C PRO A 93 -0.21 30.36 2.89
N ASN A 94 -0.33 30.99 1.72
CA ASN A 94 0.79 31.31 0.82
C ASN A 94 1.89 32.09 1.55
#